data_AF-A0A0Q5EJ88-F1
#
_entry.id   AF-A0A0Q5EJ88-F1
#
_cell.length_a   1.000
_cell.length_b   1.000
_cell.length_c   1.000
_cell.angle_alpha   90.00
_cell.angle_beta   90.00
_cell.angle_gamma   90.00
#
_symmetry.space_group_name_H-M   'P 1'
#
loop_
_entity.id
_entity.type
_entity.pdbx_description
1 polymer ?
#
loop_
_entity_poly.entity_id
_entity_poly.type
_entity_poly.pdbx_seq_one_letter_code
_entity_poly.pdbx_strand_id
1 'polypeptide(L)'
;MSEPRPRPQFGEYATPEEQRASIAEPIDAQRAEELGVAPVVPADHGPAQPTLREQTRHTTDAAPVTAPAPSTGRTPRRPVTGDRLATSILLGLGLVSLIVMMPGLLDLPGLIRPALVQMGVSGYSSDGLASAMGVLALGLQIALWVGAIILSGRSLRAGRLTFWIPLVAGVAANIVVVICLAIAMGADPAFMEYVRSQQP
;
A
#
# COMPACT_ATOMS: atom_id res chain seq x y z
N MET A 1 53.56 -32.55 -14.63
CA MET A 1 52.51 -33.59 -14.64
C MET A 1 51.69 -33.35 -13.38
N SER A 2 50.54 -32.68 -13.48
CA SER A 2 49.75 -32.30 -12.31
C SER A 2 48.65 -33.34 -12.08
N GLU A 3 48.64 -33.95 -10.91
CA GLU A 3 47.61 -34.92 -10.47
C GLU A 3 46.21 -34.30 -10.54
N PRO A 4 45.19 -35.03 -11.04
CA PRO A 4 43.81 -34.54 -11.04
C PRO A 4 43.30 -34.47 -9.60
N ARG A 5 42.87 -33.26 -9.18
CA ARG A 5 42.38 -32.98 -7.83
C ARG A 5 41.14 -33.84 -7.53
N PRO A 6 41.05 -34.48 -6.34
CA PRO A 6 39.86 -35.21 -5.93
C PRO A 6 38.63 -34.29 -5.94
N ARG A 7 37.52 -34.80 -6.48
CA ARG A 7 36.22 -34.12 -6.52
C ARG A 7 35.72 -33.85 -5.09
N PRO A 8 35.35 -32.60 -4.75
CA PRO A 8 34.94 -32.24 -3.39
C PRO A 8 33.67 -32.99 -2.99
N GLN A 9 33.65 -33.57 -1.80
CA GLN A 9 32.44 -34.14 -1.22
C GLN A 9 31.59 -33.00 -0.63
N PHE A 10 30.27 -33.09 -0.80
CA PHE A 10 29.31 -32.03 -0.46
C PHE A 10 29.55 -31.42 0.93
N GLY A 11 29.62 -30.08 1.00
CA GLY A 11 29.65 -29.33 2.26
C GLY A 11 31.00 -28.71 2.63
N GLU A 12 32.05 -28.88 1.83
CA GLU A 12 33.30 -28.15 2.04
C GLU A 12 33.15 -26.70 1.53
N TYR A 13 33.19 -25.74 2.46
CA TYR A 13 33.18 -24.32 2.11
C TYR A 13 34.47 -23.98 1.36
N ALA A 14 34.35 -23.18 0.30
CA ALA A 14 35.52 -22.64 -0.39
C ALA A 14 36.47 -21.99 0.62
N THR A 15 37.76 -22.25 0.49
CA THR A 15 38.75 -21.62 1.36
C THR A 15 38.68 -20.09 1.18
N PRO A 16 39.02 -19.28 2.20
CA PRO A 16 38.99 -17.82 2.07
C PRO A 16 39.85 -17.28 0.92
N GLU A 17 40.90 -17.99 0.53
CA GLU A 17 41.77 -17.66 -0.61
C GLU A 17 41.08 -17.95 -1.95
N GLU A 18 40.40 -19.08 -2.08
CA GLU A 18 39.59 -19.41 -3.26
C GLU A 18 38.40 -18.46 -3.40
N GLN A 19 37.78 -18.05 -2.29
CA GLN A 19 36.70 -17.07 -2.30
C GLN A 19 37.18 -15.70 -2.78
N ARG A 20 38.38 -15.27 -2.39
CA ARG A 20 39.01 -14.03 -2.91
C ARG A 20 39.33 -14.14 -4.40
N ALA A 21 39.83 -15.29 -4.85
CA ALA A 21 40.11 -15.52 -6.27
C ALA A 21 38.85 -15.47 -7.12
N SER A 22 37.75 -16.10 -6.66
CA SER A 22 36.46 -16.05 -7.38
C SER A 22 35.80 -14.67 -7.39
N ILE A 23 36.03 -13.83 -6.38
CA ILE A 23 35.56 -12.43 -6.38
C ILE A 23 36.37 -11.57 -7.36
N ALA A 24 37.66 -11.88 -7.54
CA ALA A 24 38.54 -11.15 -8.45
C ALA A 24 38.33 -11.50 -9.93
N GLU A 25 37.64 -12.60 -10.22
CA GLU A 25 37.35 -13.02 -11.59
C GLU A 25 36.18 -12.21 -12.15
N PRO A 26 36.40 -11.43 -13.23
CA PRO A 26 35.31 -10.73 -13.90
C PRO A 26 34.34 -11.76 -14.49
N ILE A 27 33.04 -11.57 -14.25
CA ILE A 27 32.01 -12.38 -14.90
C ILE A 27 32.12 -12.15 -16.42
N ASP A 28 32.26 -13.24 -17.17
CA ASP A 28 32.32 -13.23 -18.61
C ASP A 28 30.96 -12.86 -19.23
N ALA A 29 31.00 -12.29 -20.43
CA ALA A 29 29.81 -11.72 -21.08
C ALA A 29 28.69 -12.75 -21.28
N GLN A 30 29.03 -14.01 -21.57
CA GLN A 30 28.05 -15.10 -21.73
C GLN A 30 27.32 -15.41 -20.42
N ARG A 31 28.01 -15.42 -19.28
CA ARG A 31 27.41 -15.71 -17.97
C ARG A 31 26.63 -14.54 -17.42
N ALA A 32 27.03 -13.31 -17.76
CA ALA A 32 26.26 -12.10 -17.46
C ALA A 32 24.89 -12.10 -18.18
N GLU A 33 24.86 -12.58 -19.43
CA GLU A 33 23.65 -12.69 -20.24
C GLU A 33 22.69 -13.76 -19.69
N GLU A 34 23.22 -14.90 -19.24
CA GLU A 34 22.43 -15.98 -18.61
C GLU A 34 21.80 -15.56 -17.27
N LEU A 35 22.47 -14.69 -16.51
CA LEU A 35 21.99 -14.15 -15.23
C LEU A 35 21.07 -12.92 -15.37
N GLY A 36 20.83 -12.45 -16.60
CA GLY A 36 20.03 -11.25 -16.86
C GLY A 36 20.65 -9.96 -16.32
N VAL A 37 21.97 -9.94 -16.10
CA VAL A 37 22.71 -8.76 -15.63
C VAL A 37 23.18 -7.99 -16.86
N ALA A 38 22.62 -6.81 -17.10
CA ALA A 38 23.02 -5.97 -18.23
C ALA A 38 24.52 -5.61 -18.14
N PRO A 39 25.30 -5.73 -19.23
CA PRO A 39 26.72 -5.38 -19.22
C PRO A 39 26.91 -3.91 -18.85
N VAL A 40 27.67 -3.62 -17.79
CA VAL A 40 28.14 -2.27 -17.51
C VAL A 40 29.27 -1.98 -18.50
N VAL A 41 28.97 -1.17 -19.51
CA VAL A 41 29.97 -0.65 -20.46
C VAL A 41 30.97 0.21 -19.66
N PRO A 42 32.29 -0.09 -19.69
CA PRO A 42 33.29 0.78 -19.09
C PRO A 42 33.28 2.13 -19.80
N ALA A 43 32.98 3.20 -19.06
CA ALA A 43 33.20 4.56 -19.54
C ALA A 43 34.70 4.79 -19.68
N ASP A 44 35.14 5.14 -20.88
CA ASP A 44 36.52 5.44 -21.25
C ASP A 44 37.13 6.50 -20.31
N HIS A 45 38.05 6.10 -19.43
CA HIS A 45 38.85 6.99 -18.61
C HIS A 45 40.25 7.02 -19.22
N GLY A 46 40.56 8.11 -19.92
CA GLY A 46 41.87 8.35 -20.52
C GLY A 46 43.01 8.30 -19.49
N PRO A 47 44.27 8.13 -19.95
CA PRO A 47 45.40 7.83 -19.08
C PRO A 47 45.76 9.01 -18.16
N ALA A 48 45.53 8.85 -16.86
CA ALA A 48 46.06 9.73 -15.83
C ALA A 48 47.52 9.36 -15.51
N GLN A 49 48.44 10.28 -15.80
CA GLN A 49 49.88 10.15 -15.57
C GLN A 49 50.23 10.09 -14.05
N PRO A 50 51.27 9.34 -13.66
CA PRO A 50 51.74 9.31 -12.27
C PRO A 50 52.68 10.51 -12.01
N THR A 51 52.28 11.42 -11.12
CA THR A 51 53.21 12.44 -10.59
C THR A 51 53.67 12.05 -9.19
N LEU A 52 54.89 11.55 -9.14
CA LEU A 52 55.72 11.45 -7.94
C LEU A 52 56.14 12.88 -7.55
N ARG A 53 55.58 13.44 -6.47
CA ARG A 53 56.21 14.56 -5.74
C ARG A 53 55.96 14.47 -4.23
N GLU A 54 57.06 14.14 -3.55
CA GLU A 54 57.53 14.70 -2.29
C GLU A 54 56.79 14.36 -0.99
N GLN A 55 57.22 13.21 -0.49
CA GLN A 55 57.32 12.87 0.93
C GLN A 55 58.53 13.63 1.54
N THR A 56 58.30 14.75 2.23
CA THR A 56 59.23 15.26 3.26
C THR A 56 58.47 15.75 4.49
N ARG A 57 58.87 15.22 5.64
CA ARG A 57 58.28 15.35 6.98
C ARG A 57 58.26 16.79 7.49
N HIS A 58 57.19 17.17 8.20
CA HIS A 58 57.29 18.02 9.39
C HIS A 58 56.12 17.76 10.38
N THR A 59 56.47 17.07 11.48
CA THR A 59 56.03 17.24 12.88
C THR A 59 54.54 17.38 13.25
N THR A 60 54.05 16.32 13.92
CA THR A 60 53.21 16.27 15.14
C THR A 60 52.31 17.47 15.48
N ASP A 61 50.99 17.28 15.34
CA ASP A 61 50.02 17.66 16.39
C ASP A 61 48.76 16.79 16.28
N ALA A 62 48.05 16.66 17.39
CA ALA A 62 47.11 15.64 17.78
C ALA A 62 45.89 15.41 16.87
N ALA A 63 45.47 14.15 16.80
CA ALA A 63 44.11 13.76 16.46
C ALA A 63 43.11 14.35 17.49
N PRO A 64 41.86 14.62 17.08
CA PRO A 64 40.92 13.52 17.09
C PRO A 64 40.38 13.23 15.69
N VAL A 65 40.49 11.96 15.33
CA VAL A 65 39.75 11.33 14.25
C VAL A 65 38.27 11.52 14.59
N THR A 66 37.58 12.38 13.84
CA THR A 66 36.11 12.34 13.77
C THR A 66 35.75 10.98 13.21
N ALA A 67 35.40 10.05 14.12
CA ALA A 67 34.80 8.79 13.74
C ALA A 67 33.58 9.09 12.86
N PRO A 68 33.42 8.45 11.69
CA PRO A 68 32.12 8.42 11.04
C PRO A 68 31.15 7.79 12.02
N ALA A 69 30.15 8.56 12.47
CA ALA A 69 29.05 8.01 13.26
C ALA A 69 28.53 6.76 12.54
N PRO A 70 28.22 5.65 13.25
CA PRO A 70 27.56 4.53 12.62
C PRO A 70 26.28 5.09 12.00
N SER A 71 26.20 5.05 10.67
CA SER A 71 24.93 5.13 10.00
C SER A 71 24.08 4.07 10.65
N THR A 72 23.11 4.49 11.46
CA THR A 72 22.04 3.60 11.90
C THR A 72 21.44 3.07 10.62
N GLY A 73 21.85 1.87 10.24
CA GLY A 73 21.39 1.18 9.07
C GLY A 73 19.90 1.04 9.23
N ARG A 74 19.15 1.96 8.64
CA ARG A 74 17.74 1.76 8.41
C ARG A 74 17.72 0.66 7.36
N THR A 75 17.66 -0.57 7.85
CA THR A 75 17.41 -1.76 7.04
C THR A 75 16.36 -1.38 6.00
N PRO A 76 16.62 -1.58 4.70
CA PRO A 76 15.60 -1.31 3.69
C PRO A 76 14.42 -2.21 4.04
N ARG A 77 13.37 -1.62 4.63
CA ARG A 77 12.15 -2.34 4.98
C ARG A 77 11.60 -2.81 3.65
N ARG A 78 11.70 -4.12 3.40
CA ARG A 78 11.26 -4.76 2.15
C ARG A 78 9.91 -4.15 1.75
N PRO A 79 9.75 -3.65 0.51
CA PRO A 79 8.47 -3.13 0.07
C PRO A 79 7.43 -4.24 0.27
N VAL A 80 6.44 -3.94 1.10
CA VAL A 80 5.37 -4.83 1.53
C VAL A 80 4.47 -5.16 0.34
N THR A 81 4.84 -6.17 -0.46
CA THR A 81 4.01 -6.66 -1.58
C THR A 81 2.57 -6.94 -1.13
N GLY A 82 2.39 -7.42 0.11
CA GLY A 82 1.08 -7.65 0.71
C GLY A 82 0.24 -6.38 0.92
N ASP A 83 0.85 -5.23 1.21
CA ASP A 83 0.13 -3.97 1.45
C ASP A 83 -0.48 -3.42 0.15
N ARG A 84 0.23 -3.59 -0.97
CA ARG A 84 -0.28 -3.24 -2.30
C ARG A 84 -1.46 -4.12 -2.71
N LEU A 85 -1.34 -5.44 -2.50
CA LEU A 85 -2.42 -6.37 -2.81
C LEU A 85 -3.66 -6.11 -1.95
N ALA A 86 -3.48 -5.93 -0.64
CA ALA A 86 -4.58 -5.61 0.28
C ALA A 86 -5.29 -4.31 -0.14
N THR A 87 -4.53 -3.26 -0.46
CA THR A 87 -5.09 -1.99 -0.94
C THR A 87 -5.92 -2.18 -2.21
N SER A 88 -5.39 -2.90 -3.21
CA SER A 88 -6.12 -3.18 -4.46
C SER A 88 -7.40 -3.99 -4.22
N ILE A 89 -7.35 -5.00 -3.34
CA ILE A 89 -8.52 -5.80 -2.98
C ILE A 89 -9.56 -4.93 -2.27
N LEU A 90 -9.18 -4.10 -1.30
CA LEU A 90 -10.10 -3.22 -0.59
C LEU A 90 -10.75 -2.17 -1.51
N LEU A 91 -9.98 -1.60 -2.44
CA LEU A 91 -10.52 -0.65 -3.44
C LEU A 91 -11.52 -1.34 -4.37
N GLY A 92 -11.17 -2.53 -4.86
CA GLY A 92 -12.04 -3.34 -5.72
C GLY A 92 -13.31 -3.77 -5.01
N LEU A 93 -13.19 -4.24 -3.76
CA LEU A 93 -14.33 -4.59 -2.93
C LEU A 93 -15.23 -3.38 -2.66
N GLY A 94 -14.64 -2.22 -2.36
CA GLY A 94 -15.36 -0.96 -2.18
C GLY A 94 -16.13 -0.55 -3.45
N LEU A 95 -15.53 -0.72 -4.63
CA LEU A 95 -16.20 -0.44 -5.90
C LEU A 95 -17.38 -1.40 -6.14
N VAL A 96 -17.16 -2.70 -5.94
CA VAL A 96 -18.23 -3.71 -6.10
C VAL A 96 -19.36 -3.43 -5.13
N SER A 97 -19.05 -3.11 -3.87
CA SER A 97 -20.06 -2.74 -2.87
C SER A 97 -20.86 -1.52 -3.30
N LEU A 98 -20.21 -0.49 -3.85
CA LEU A 98 -20.87 0.71 -4.35
C LEU A 98 -21.81 0.41 -5.53
N ILE A 99 -21.38 -0.43 -6.47
CA ILE A 99 -22.19 -0.83 -7.63
C ILE A 99 -23.42 -1.63 -7.17
N VAL A 100 -23.23 -2.60 -6.28
CA VAL A 100 -24.32 -3.43 -5.74
C VAL A 100 -25.33 -2.58 -4.96
N MET A 101 -24.84 -1.60 -4.21
CA MET A 101 -25.68 -0.76 -3.35
C MET A 101 -26.36 0.39 -4.11
N MET A 102 -25.80 0.82 -5.24
CA MET A 102 -26.30 1.96 -6.03
C MET A 102 -27.80 1.90 -6.34
N PRO A 103 -28.39 0.80 -6.86
CA PRO A 103 -29.82 0.76 -7.14
C PRO A 103 -30.66 0.99 -5.89
N GLY A 104 -30.25 0.40 -4.76
CA GLY A 104 -30.95 0.55 -3.48
C GLY A 104 -30.88 1.96 -2.91
N LEU A 105 -29.81 2.71 -3.18
CA LEU A 105 -29.71 4.12 -2.76
C LEU A 105 -30.47 5.06 -3.71
N LEU A 106 -30.54 4.74 -5.00
CA LEU A 106 -31.32 5.51 -5.96
C LEU A 106 -32.82 5.32 -5.78
N ASP A 107 -33.25 4.13 -5.34
CA ASP A 107 -34.62 3.83 -4.95
C ASP A 107 -34.71 3.52 -3.44
N LEU A 108 -34.25 4.47 -2.63
CA LEU A 108 -34.29 4.32 -1.18
C LEU A 108 -35.72 4.10 -0.63
N PRO A 109 -36.78 4.78 -1.13
CA PRO A 109 -38.15 4.48 -0.70
C PRO A 109 -38.57 3.04 -0.98
N GLY A 110 -38.19 2.48 -2.14
CA GLY A 110 -38.40 1.08 -2.49
C GLY A 110 -37.66 0.10 -1.58
N LEU A 111 -36.58 0.55 -0.93
CA LEU A 111 -35.82 -0.23 0.05
C LEU A 111 -36.43 -0.14 1.46
N ILE A 112 -36.89 1.04 1.87
CA ILE A 112 -37.45 1.31 3.20
C ILE A 112 -38.85 0.69 3.36
N ARG A 113 -39.73 0.87 2.38
CA ARG A 113 -41.15 0.47 2.49
C ARG A 113 -41.35 -1.03 2.78
N PRO A 114 -40.70 -1.96 2.04
CA PRO A 114 -40.85 -3.38 2.33
C PRO A 114 -40.28 -3.77 3.69
N ALA A 115 -39.21 -3.11 4.15
CA ALA A 115 -38.63 -3.35 5.47
C ALA A 115 -39.58 -2.90 6.59
N LEU A 116 -40.19 -1.72 6.46
CA LEU A 116 -41.19 -1.22 7.41
C LEU A 116 -42.44 -2.12 7.47
N VAL A 117 -42.95 -2.55 6.31
CA VAL A 117 -44.11 -3.45 6.24
C VAL A 117 -43.83 -4.79 6.92
N GLN A 118 -42.62 -5.35 6.76
CA GLN A 118 -42.20 -6.56 7.46
C GLN A 118 -42.17 -6.38 8.99
N MET A 119 -41.94 -5.16 9.48
CA MET A 119 -42.00 -4.82 10.91
C MET A 119 -43.42 -4.47 11.39
N GLY A 120 -44.43 -4.54 10.52
CA GLY A 120 -45.82 -4.18 10.83
C GLY A 120 -46.12 -2.68 10.72
N VAL A 121 -45.18 -1.87 10.23
CA VAL A 121 -45.36 -0.43 10.01
C VAL A 121 -45.88 -0.21 8.59
N SER A 122 -47.13 0.24 8.48
CA SER A 122 -47.74 0.64 7.20
C SER A 122 -47.87 2.16 7.13
N GLY A 123 -48.00 2.71 5.91
CA GLY A 123 -48.24 4.14 5.72
C GLY A 123 -47.01 5.04 5.63
N TYR A 124 -45.82 4.50 5.34
CA TYR A 124 -44.65 5.33 5.00
C TYR A 124 -44.99 6.33 3.89
N SER A 125 -44.68 7.61 4.11
CA SER A 125 -45.11 8.72 3.26
C SER A 125 -43.97 9.64 2.81
N SER A 126 -42.80 9.52 3.44
CA SER A 126 -41.67 10.43 3.26
C SER A 126 -40.78 10.11 2.04
N ASP A 127 -41.38 9.83 0.87
CA ASP A 127 -40.64 9.40 -0.33
C ASP A 127 -39.64 10.44 -0.82
N GLY A 128 -40.05 11.71 -0.91
CA GLY A 128 -39.18 12.78 -1.41
C GLY A 128 -37.92 12.95 -0.55
N LEU A 129 -38.07 12.87 0.78
CA LEU A 129 -36.95 12.95 1.71
C LEU A 129 -36.05 11.70 1.61
N ALA A 130 -36.62 10.50 1.55
CA ALA A 130 -35.83 9.28 1.38
C ALA A 130 -35.05 9.29 0.07
N SER A 131 -35.67 9.66 -1.05
CA SER A 131 -34.97 9.78 -2.33
C SER A 131 -33.83 10.80 -2.25
N ALA A 132 -34.06 11.96 -1.63
CA ALA A 132 -33.01 12.96 -1.43
C ALA A 132 -31.85 12.44 -0.56
N MET A 133 -32.15 11.74 0.54
CA MET A 133 -31.15 11.12 1.42
C MET A 133 -30.38 10.01 0.73
N GLY A 134 -31.04 9.21 -0.12
CA GLY A 134 -30.41 8.15 -0.92
C GLY A 134 -29.42 8.72 -1.93
N VAL A 135 -29.80 9.76 -2.68
CA VAL A 135 -28.90 10.46 -3.61
C VAL A 135 -27.74 11.13 -2.87
N LEU A 136 -28.01 11.77 -1.73
CA LEU A 136 -26.97 12.38 -0.90
C LEU A 136 -25.97 11.33 -0.40
N ALA A 137 -26.46 10.21 0.15
CA ALA A 137 -25.62 9.11 0.62
C ALA A 137 -24.76 8.53 -0.50
N LEU A 138 -25.34 8.37 -1.71
CA LEU A 138 -24.60 7.88 -2.87
C LEU A 138 -23.49 8.84 -3.29
N GLY A 139 -23.79 10.14 -3.35
CA GLY A 139 -22.80 11.18 -3.66
C GLY A 139 -21.65 11.21 -2.65
N LEU A 140 -21.96 11.12 -1.36
CA LEU A 140 -20.96 11.08 -0.29
C LEU A 140 -20.13 9.79 -0.33
N GLN A 141 -20.73 8.64 -0.61
CA GLN A 141 -19.98 7.39 -0.81
C GLN A 141 -19.01 7.48 -1.98
N ILE A 142 -19.45 8.00 -3.14
CA ILE A 142 -18.58 8.20 -4.30
C ILE A 142 -17.43 9.14 -3.93
N ALA A 143 -17.71 10.25 -3.24
CA ALA A 143 -16.68 11.19 -2.81
C ALA A 143 -15.66 10.55 -1.86
N LEU A 144 -16.11 9.76 -0.88
CA LEU A 144 -15.25 9.03 0.04
C LEU A 144 -14.41 7.97 -0.67
N TRP A 145 -14.98 7.24 -1.63
CA TRP A 145 -14.27 6.22 -2.39
C TRP A 145 -13.24 6.83 -3.35
N VAL A 146 -13.57 7.92 -4.06
CA VAL A 146 -12.63 8.68 -4.87
C VAL A 146 -11.51 9.27 -4.01
N GLY A 147 -11.87 9.82 -2.84
CA GLY A 147 -10.90 10.26 -1.84
C GLY A 147 -9.94 9.14 -1.44
N ALA A 148 -10.48 7.95 -1.14
CA ALA A 148 -9.69 6.77 -0.79
C ALA A 148 -8.70 6.39 -1.90
N ILE A 149 -9.11 6.44 -3.18
CA ILE A 149 -8.21 6.19 -4.33
C ILE A 149 -7.08 7.22 -4.37
N ILE A 150 -7.40 8.51 -4.26
CA ILE A 150 -6.41 9.58 -4.35
C ILE A 150 -5.41 9.50 -3.20
N LEU A 151 -5.90 9.36 -1.97
CA LEU A 151 -5.08 9.23 -0.75
C LEU A 151 -4.22 7.96 -0.79
N SER A 152 -4.79 6.85 -1.24
CA SER A 152 -4.08 5.60 -1.46
C SER A 152 -2.93 5.79 -2.45
N GLY A 153 -3.19 6.35 -3.64
CA GLY A 153 -2.16 6.61 -4.64
C GLY A 153 -1.07 7.57 -4.17
N ARG A 154 -1.42 8.63 -3.43
CA ARG A 154 -0.44 9.56 -2.83
C ARG A 154 0.43 8.89 -1.78
N SER A 155 -0.15 8.03 -0.93
CA SER A 155 0.58 7.32 0.12
C SER A 155 1.57 6.28 -0.44
N LEU A 156 1.18 5.59 -1.52
CA LEU A 156 2.05 4.64 -2.23
C LEU A 156 3.25 5.33 -2.85
N ARG A 157 3.06 6.53 -3.43
CA ARG A 157 4.17 7.36 -3.93
C ARG A 157 5.12 7.81 -2.82
N ALA A 158 4.63 7.95 -1.59
CA ALA A 158 5.41 8.31 -0.42
C ALA A 158 6.06 7.10 0.29
N GLY A 159 5.85 5.87 -0.20
CA GLY A 159 6.42 4.65 0.39
C GLY A 159 5.85 4.28 1.77
N ARG A 160 4.67 4.79 2.14
CA ARG A 160 4.01 4.51 3.43
C ARG A 160 3.03 3.34 3.30
N LEU A 161 2.72 2.68 4.43
CA LEU A 161 1.70 1.63 4.51
C LEU A 161 0.31 2.22 4.19
N THR A 162 -0.41 1.60 3.24
CA THR A 162 -1.60 2.20 2.62
C THR A 162 -2.91 1.50 3.00
N PHE A 163 -2.87 0.25 3.48
CA PHE A 163 -4.09 -0.56 3.64
C PHE A 163 -5.18 0.04 4.54
N TRP A 164 -4.83 0.85 5.56
CA TRP A 164 -5.84 1.42 6.48
C TRP A 164 -6.69 2.51 5.82
N ILE A 165 -6.18 3.17 4.78
CA ILE A 165 -6.85 4.32 4.15
C ILE A 165 -8.19 3.90 3.54
N PRO A 166 -8.23 2.92 2.63
CA PRO A 166 -9.50 2.46 2.08
C PRO A 166 -10.40 1.78 3.11
N LEU A 167 -9.81 1.15 4.14
CA LEU A 167 -10.60 0.57 5.23
C LEU A 167 -11.38 1.64 5.99
N VAL A 168 -10.71 2.71 6.43
CA VAL A 168 -11.35 3.82 7.14
C VAL A 168 -12.36 4.53 6.24
N ALA A 169 -12.04 4.73 4.96
CA ALA A 169 -12.99 5.31 4.02
C ALA A 169 -14.25 4.45 3.84
N GLY A 170 -14.10 3.12 3.77
CA GLY A 170 -15.23 2.19 3.70
C GLY A 170 -16.09 2.20 4.96
N VAL A 171 -15.48 2.25 6.15
CA VAL A 171 -16.20 2.41 7.43
C VAL A 171 -16.95 3.74 7.46
N ALA A 172 -16.31 4.84 7.07
CA ALA A 172 -16.94 6.15 7.00
C ALA A 172 -18.12 6.17 6.01
N ALA A 173 -17.95 5.55 4.85
CA ALA A 173 -18.99 5.43 3.83
C ALA A 173 -20.21 4.65 4.34
N ASN A 174 -19.99 3.58 5.09
CA ASN A 174 -21.07 2.82 5.72
C ASN A 174 -21.82 3.65 6.76
N ILE A 175 -21.09 4.37 7.63
CA ILE A 175 -21.69 5.27 8.63
C ILE A 175 -22.57 6.34 7.95
N VAL A 176 -22.12 6.91 6.83
CA VAL A 176 -22.92 7.88 6.07
C VAL A 176 -24.25 7.28 5.64
N VAL A 177 -24.26 6.06 5.08
CA VAL A 177 -25.50 5.39 4.66
C VAL A 177 -26.43 5.15 5.85
N VAL A 178 -25.90 4.67 6.98
CA VAL A 178 -26.68 4.45 8.20
C VAL A 178 -27.31 5.75 8.70
N ILE A 179 -26.56 6.85 8.72
CA ILE A 179 -27.06 8.17 9.15
C ILE A 179 -28.17 8.65 8.21
N CYS A 180 -27.95 8.60 6.89
CA CYS A 180 -28.94 9.04 5.91
C CYS A 180 -30.23 8.20 5.99
N LEU A 181 -30.10 6.87 6.18
CA LEU A 181 -31.23 5.98 6.35
C LEU A 181 -31.99 6.27 7.66
N ALA A 182 -31.27 6.49 8.76
CA ALA A 182 -31.86 6.86 10.04
C ALA A 182 -32.63 8.18 9.96
N ILE A 183 -32.12 9.18 9.24
CA ILE A 183 -32.81 10.45 9.01
C ILE A 183 -34.07 10.22 8.14
N ALA A 184 -33.96 9.45 7.06
CA ALA A 184 -35.09 9.17 6.16
C ALA A 184 -36.25 8.46 6.88
N MET A 185 -35.95 7.48 7.73
CA MET A 185 -36.96 6.76 8.50
C MET A 185 -37.45 7.56 9.70
N GLY A 186 -36.54 8.22 10.44
CA GLY A 186 -36.86 8.95 11.66
C GLY A 186 -37.69 10.21 11.44
N ALA A 187 -37.68 10.77 10.23
CA ALA A 187 -38.54 11.89 9.86
C ALA A 187 -39.97 11.46 9.46
N ASP A 188 -40.23 10.17 9.29
CA ASP A 188 -41.54 9.68 8.86
C ASP A 188 -42.52 9.53 10.04
N PRO A 189 -43.75 10.08 9.94
CA PRO A 189 -44.72 10.01 11.03
C PRO A 189 -45.11 8.57 11.43
N ALA A 190 -45.29 7.66 10.46
CA ALA A 190 -45.72 6.30 10.75
C ALA A 190 -44.64 5.52 11.52
N PHE A 191 -43.37 5.76 11.19
CA PHE A 191 -42.25 5.20 11.94
C PHE A 191 -42.17 5.78 13.36
N MET A 192 -42.40 7.08 13.54
CA MET A 192 -42.39 7.71 14.87
C MET A 192 -43.52 7.22 15.77
N GLU A 193 -44.71 6.99 15.23
CA GLU A 193 -45.82 6.35 15.98
C GLU A 193 -45.47 4.93 16.40
N TYR A 194 -44.88 4.14 15.50
CA TYR A 194 -44.40 2.80 15.82
C TYR A 194 -43.39 2.82 16.97
N VAL A 195 -42.36 3.66 16.90
CA VAL A 195 -41.35 3.78 17.98
C VAL A 195 -42.01 4.16 19.31
N ARG A 196 -42.95 5.10 19.32
CA ARG A 196 -43.69 5.49 20.54
C ARG A 196 -44.49 4.34 21.11
N SER A 197 -45.13 3.52 20.28
CA SER A 197 -45.90 2.34 20.72
C SER A 197 -45.06 1.24 21.36
N GLN A 198 -43.76 1.22 21.08
CA GLN A 198 -42.80 0.24 21.64
C GLN A 198 -42.12 0.75 22.92
N GLN A 199 -42.30 2.03 23.27
CA GLN A 199 -41.76 2.59 24.51
C GLN A 199 -42.69 2.20 25.68
N PRO A 200 -42.15 1.61 26.77
CA PRO A 200 -42.93 1.22 27.94
C PRO A 200 -43.42 2.43 28.75
#